data_AF-A0A4Q3LY41-F1
#
_entry.id   AF-A0A4Q3LY41-F1
#
_cell.length_a   1.000
_cell.length_b   1.000
_cell.length_c   1.000
_cell.angle_alpha   90.00
_cell.angle_beta   90.00
_cell.angle_gamma   90.00
#
_symmetry.space_group_name_H-M   'P 1'
#
loop_
_entity.id
_entity.type
_entity.pdbx_description
1 polymer ?
#
loop_
_entity_poly.entity_id
_entity_poly.type
_entity_poly.pdbx_seq_one_letter_code
_entity_poly.pdbx_strand_id
1 'polypeptide(L)'
;MYTAAPLLFVLIWSTGFLVGRGVASHADPFWFLAARFVCVSTAFTAAALWARVAWPQGARRIGWHLLAGALMSGLYLGPSWWAMSQGLPAGIMSLIGALQPLFTALIAVAVLHKRLSRTTYLGLALGFGGVALVLLPRLQTADAGALSLPVVLVAAGSILALTVGSMVQKSPLATGDLRSASAVQNVGAVLVLSAMALAFGQP
;
A
#
# COMPACT_ATOMS: atom_id res chain seq x y z
N MET A 1 -19.62 -19.64 0.11
CA MET A 1 -18.51 -19.57 -0.86
C MET A 1 -17.47 -18.46 -0.60
N TYR A 2 -17.64 -17.57 0.40
CA TYR A 2 -16.68 -16.47 0.65
C TYR A 2 -15.65 -16.71 1.76
N THR A 3 -15.66 -17.86 2.43
CA THR A 3 -14.78 -18.16 3.59
C THR A 3 -13.31 -18.36 3.22
N ALA A 4 -13.00 -18.75 1.98
CA ALA A 4 -11.61 -18.90 1.53
C ALA A 4 -10.96 -17.58 1.05
N ALA A 5 -11.76 -16.55 0.75
CA ALA A 5 -11.25 -15.30 0.18
C ALA A 5 -10.23 -14.59 1.09
N PRO A 6 -10.42 -14.51 2.43
CA PRO A 6 -9.41 -13.93 3.31
C PRO A 6 -8.10 -14.73 3.35
N LEU A 7 -8.18 -16.07 3.31
CA LEU A 7 -6.99 -16.93 3.31
C LEU A 7 -6.18 -16.75 2.02
N LEU A 8 -6.86 -16.78 0.86
CA LEU A 8 -6.21 -16.54 -0.43
C LEU A 8 -5.63 -15.13 -0.50
N PHE A 9 -6.35 -14.14 0.03
CA PHE A 9 -5.85 -12.76 0.12
C PHE A 9 -4.55 -12.69 0.93
N VAL A 10 -4.51 -13.29 2.13
CA VAL A 10 -3.29 -13.30 2.96
C VAL A 10 -2.12 -13.97 2.25
N LEU A 11 -2.34 -15.12 1.61
CA LEU A 11 -1.30 -15.84 0.88
C LEU A 11 -0.76 -15.01 -0.29
N ILE A 12 -1.64 -14.49 -1.14
CA ILE A 12 -1.26 -13.66 -2.30
C ILE A 12 -0.57 -12.38 -1.82
N TRP A 13 -1.10 -11.71 -0.80
CA TRP A 13 -0.57 -10.45 -0.31
C TRP A 13 0.82 -10.61 0.33
N SER A 14 1.04 -11.69 1.08
CA SER A 14 2.32 -11.95 1.75
C SER A 14 3.48 -12.12 0.76
N THR A 15 3.21 -12.59 -0.46
CA THR A 15 4.24 -12.70 -1.50
C THR A 15 4.77 -11.34 -1.99
N GLY A 16 4.04 -10.24 -1.78
CA GLY A 16 4.40 -8.92 -2.31
C GLY A 16 5.77 -8.43 -1.86
N PHE A 17 6.08 -8.52 -0.57
CA PHE A 17 7.39 -8.12 -0.04
C PHE A 17 8.51 -9.12 -0.39
N LEU A 18 8.15 -10.41 -0.57
CA LEU A 18 9.10 -11.42 -1.02
C LEU A 18 9.56 -11.14 -2.45
N VAL A 19 8.62 -10.83 -3.34
CA VAL A 19 8.91 -10.41 -4.71
C VAL A 19 9.68 -9.10 -4.72
N GLY A 20 9.28 -8.10 -3.91
CA GLY A 20 10.01 -6.83 -3.81
C GLY A 20 11.48 -7.03 -3.46
N ARG A 21 11.77 -7.90 -2.48
CA ARG A 21 13.14 -8.28 -2.13
C ARG A 21 13.86 -9.02 -3.27
N GLY A 22 13.18 -9.96 -3.93
CA GLY A 22 13.77 -10.75 -5.02
C GLY A 22 14.08 -9.93 -6.28
N VAL A 23 13.27 -8.90 -6.55
CA VAL A 23 13.43 -8.03 -7.73
C VAL A 23 14.41 -6.90 -7.47
N ALA A 24 14.65 -6.51 -6.21
CA ALA A 24 15.50 -5.37 -5.85
C ALA A 24 16.92 -5.42 -6.45
N SER A 25 17.46 -6.61 -6.73
CA SER A 25 18.78 -6.78 -7.38
C SER A 25 18.75 -6.83 -8.91
N HIS A 26 17.56 -6.81 -9.52
CA HIS A 26 17.36 -7.08 -10.95
C HIS A 26 16.71 -5.91 -11.71
N ALA A 27 15.92 -5.08 -11.03
CA ALA A 27 15.22 -3.97 -11.66
C ALA A 27 14.98 -2.84 -10.66
N ASP A 28 14.90 -1.61 -11.19
CA ASP A 28 14.41 -0.47 -10.44
C ASP A 28 12.98 -0.73 -9.93
N PRO A 29 12.73 -0.51 -8.62
CA PRO A 29 11.45 -0.84 -8.02
C PRO A 29 10.29 -0.07 -8.64
N PHE A 30 10.50 1.18 -9.05
CA PHE A 30 9.45 2.02 -9.61
C PHE A 30 9.07 1.57 -11.02
N TRP A 31 10.06 1.30 -11.88
CA TRP A 31 9.80 0.78 -13.22
C TRP A 31 9.15 -0.61 -13.20
N PHE A 32 9.62 -1.50 -12.33
CA PHE A 32 9.03 -2.83 -12.19
C PHE A 32 7.57 -2.74 -11.73
N LEU A 33 7.28 -1.92 -10.71
CA LEU A 33 5.92 -1.72 -10.22
C LEU A 33 5.04 -1.05 -11.28
N ALA A 34 5.54 -0.05 -12.01
CA ALA A 34 4.79 0.59 -13.09
C ALA A 34 4.39 -0.43 -14.15
N ALA A 35 5.34 -1.25 -14.63
CA ALA A 35 5.05 -2.32 -15.60
C ALA A 35 4.03 -3.34 -15.04
N ARG A 36 4.18 -3.75 -13.79
CA ARG A 36 3.23 -4.64 -13.11
C ARG A 36 1.82 -4.03 -13.10
N PHE A 37 1.68 -2.77 -12.73
CA PHE A 37 0.38 -2.12 -12.62
C PHE A 37 -0.25 -1.77 -13.98
N VAL A 38 0.57 -1.57 -15.03
CA VAL A 38 0.07 -1.55 -16.42
C VAL A 38 -0.58 -2.88 -16.75
N CYS A 39 0.12 -4.01 -16.55
CA CYS A 39 -0.45 -5.34 -16.80
C CYS A 39 -1.74 -5.60 -16.02
N VAL A 40 -1.75 -5.24 -14.73
CA VAL A 40 -2.94 -5.38 -13.86
C VAL A 40 -4.09 -4.50 -14.36
N SER A 41 -3.83 -3.23 -14.71
CA SER A 41 -4.84 -2.32 -15.23
C SER A 41 -5.43 -2.82 -16.56
N THR A 42 -4.59 -3.32 -17.47
CA THR A 42 -5.03 -3.92 -18.73
C THR A 42 -5.90 -5.15 -18.49
N ALA A 43 -5.51 -6.05 -17.58
CA ALA A 43 -6.28 -7.24 -17.24
C ALA A 43 -7.67 -6.89 -16.66
N PHE A 44 -7.72 -5.93 -15.71
CA PHE A 44 -9.00 -5.47 -15.16
C PHE A 44 -9.86 -4.73 -16.18
N THR A 45 -9.24 -3.98 -17.10
CA THR A 45 -9.94 -3.34 -18.21
C THR A 45 -10.58 -4.38 -19.13
N ALA A 46 -9.82 -5.39 -19.54
CA ALA A 46 -10.33 -6.49 -20.36
C ALA A 46 -11.48 -7.25 -19.64
N ALA A 47 -11.32 -7.54 -18.35
CA ALA A 47 -12.36 -8.17 -17.55
C ALA A 47 -13.63 -7.30 -17.42
N ALA A 48 -13.48 -5.99 -17.26
CA ALA A 48 -14.60 -5.06 -17.17
C ALA A 48 -15.36 -4.94 -18.51
N LEU A 49 -14.62 -4.90 -19.63
CA LEU A 49 -15.20 -4.87 -20.98
C LEU A 49 -15.92 -6.19 -21.30
N TRP A 50 -15.29 -7.34 -20.99
CA TRP A 50 -15.89 -8.66 -21.21
C TRP A 50 -17.17 -8.85 -20.40
N ALA A 51 -17.16 -8.44 -19.13
CA ALA A 51 -18.34 -8.50 -18.25
C ALA A 51 -19.36 -7.37 -18.49
N ARG A 52 -19.06 -6.41 -19.38
CA ARG A 52 -19.90 -5.24 -19.71
C ARG A 52 -20.38 -4.47 -18.47
N VAL A 53 -19.51 -4.32 -17.47
CA VAL A 53 -19.85 -3.62 -16.23
C VAL A 53 -19.86 -2.11 -16.42
N ALA A 54 -20.61 -1.41 -15.56
CA ALA A 54 -20.62 0.05 -15.55
C ALA A 54 -19.25 0.61 -15.14
N TRP A 55 -18.81 1.63 -15.86
CA TRP A 55 -17.59 2.37 -15.56
C TRP A 55 -17.89 3.58 -14.67
N PRO A 56 -16.95 4.04 -13.83
CA PRO A 56 -17.11 5.28 -13.09
C PRO A 56 -17.24 6.46 -14.06
N GLN A 57 -18.32 7.21 -13.94
CA GLN A 57 -18.63 8.36 -14.80
C GLN A 57 -18.42 9.69 -14.07
N GLY A 58 -17.96 10.69 -14.83
CA GLY A 58 -17.72 12.05 -14.34
C GLY A 58 -16.31 12.25 -13.78
N ALA A 59 -15.71 13.39 -14.14
CA ALA A 59 -14.32 13.73 -13.81
C ALA A 59 -14.02 13.62 -12.30
N ARG A 60 -14.99 14.00 -11.45
CA ARG A 60 -14.85 13.90 -10.00
C ARG A 60 -14.71 12.45 -9.52
N ARG A 61 -15.57 11.53 -9.98
CA ARG A 61 -15.48 10.11 -9.55
C ARG A 61 -14.22 9.45 -10.07
N ILE A 62 -13.88 9.71 -11.34
CA ILE A 62 -12.63 9.23 -11.94
C ILE A 62 -11.42 9.72 -11.13
N GLY A 63 -11.38 11.01 -10.78
CA GLY A 63 -10.32 11.58 -9.95
C GLY A 63 -10.17 10.92 -8.58
N TRP A 64 -11.28 10.55 -7.93
CA TRP A 64 -11.25 9.83 -6.64
C TRP A 64 -10.73 8.39 -6.78
N HIS A 65 -11.07 7.68 -7.87
CA HIS A 65 -10.49 6.37 -8.16
C HIS A 65 -8.98 6.47 -8.47
N LEU A 66 -8.58 7.44 -9.30
CA LEU A 66 -7.16 7.68 -9.57
C LEU A 66 -6.39 7.99 -8.28
N LEU A 67 -6.93 8.84 -7.41
CA LEU A 67 -6.33 9.18 -6.12
C LEU A 67 -6.24 7.96 -5.20
N ALA A 68 -7.30 7.14 -5.12
CA ALA A 68 -7.29 5.93 -4.30
C ALA A 68 -6.15 4.99 -4.72
N GLY A 69 -6.00 4.70 -6.01
CA GLY A 69 -4.92 3.83 -6.50
C GLY A 69 -3.53 4.47 -6.44
N ALA A 70 -3.43 5.78 -6.70
CA ALA A 70 -2.20 6.56 -6.51
C ALA A 70 -1.67 6.41 -5.07
N LEU A 71 -2.54 6.47 -4.07
CA LEU A 71 -2.17 6.31 -2.66
C LEU A 71 -1.93 4.85 -2.27
N MET A 72 -2.87 3.96 -2.60
CA MET A 72 -2.87 2.56 -2.14
C MET A 72 -1.88 1.67 -2.87
N SER A 73 -1.49 2.01 -4.09
CA SER A 73 -0.62 1.17 -4.91
C SER A 73 0.62 1.91 -5.38
N GLY A 74 0.51 3.20 -5.69
CA GLY A 74 1.67 4.03 -6.03
C GLY A 74 2.52 4.40 -4.79
N LEU A 75 2.02 5.34 -3.98
CA LEU A 75 2.70 5.87 -2.80
C LEU A 75 2.82 4.89 -1.63
N TYR A 76 2.10 3.77 -1.67
CA TYR A 76 2.35 2.66 -0.76
C TYR A 76 3.50 1.77 -1.25
N LEU A 77 3.41 1.18 -2.45
CA LEU A 77 4.37 0.17 -2.88
C LEU A 77 5.68 0.77 -3.37
N GLY A 78 5.65 1.89 -4.09
CA GLY A 78 6.86 2.54 -4.59
C GLY A 78 7.83 2.87 -3.45
N PRO A 79 7.45 3.76 -2.51
CA PRO A 79 8.33 4.13 -1.40
C PRO A 79 8.70 2.96 -0.48
N SER A 80 7.81 1.98 -0.27
CA SER A 80 8.16 0.80 0.54
C SER A 80 9.17 -0.12 -0.13
N TRP A 81 9.08 -0.30 -1.46
CA TRP A 81 10.07 -1.07 -2.21
C TRP A 81 11.39 -0.33 -2.34
N TRP A 82 11.36 0.99 -2.48
CA TRP A 82 12.54 1.84 -2.39
C TRP A 82 13.21 1.73 -1.03
N ALA A 83 12.47 1.78 0.08
CA ALA A 83 13.04 1.60 1.41
C ALA A 83 13.75 0.25 1.54
N MET A 84 13.16 -0.82 0.98
CA MET A 84 13.79 -2.14 0.92
C MET A 84 15.04 -2.17 0.04
N SER A 85 15.08 -1.43 -1.07
CA SER A 85 16.28 -1.33 -1.92
C SER A 85 17.41 -0.55 -1.24
N GLN A 86 17.09 0.33 -0.28
CA GLN A 86 18.07 0.97 0.62
C GLN A 86 18.55 0.05 1.76
N GLY A 87 18.22 -1.25 1.71
CA GLY A 87 18.67 -2.24 2.68
C GLY A 87 17.70 -2.50 3.82
N LEU A 88 16.54 -1.81 3.89
CA LEU A 88 15.53 -2.10 4.91
C LEU A 88 15.04 -3.56 4.77
N PRO A 89 15.20 -4.41 5.79
CA PRO A 89 14.76 -5.79 5.70
C PRO A 89 13.25 -5.89 5.45
N ALA A 90 12.83 -6.74 4.51
CA ALA A 90 11.41 -6.97 4.20
C ALA A 90 10.56 -7.33 5.44
N GLY A 91 11.15 -8.05 6.40
CA GLY A 91 10.52 -8.33 7.70
C GLY A 91 10.20 -7.05 8.48
N ILE A 92 11.13 -6.09 8.55
CA ILE A 92 10.92 -4.79 9.21
C ILE A 92 9.87 -3.98 8.45
N MET A 93 9.92 -3.93 7.12
CA MET A 93 8.89 -3.27 6.31
C MET A 93 7.49 -3.85 6.57
N SER A 94 7.37 -5.18 6.69
CA SER A 94 6.10 -5.84 7.00
C SER A 94 5.57 -5.48 8.39
N LEU A 95 6.46 -5.31 9.38
CA LEU A 95 6.11 -4.83 10.73
C LEU A 95 5.66 -3.37 10.72
N ILE A 96 6.33 -2.50 9.95
CA ILE A 96 5.86 -1.13 9.74
C ILE A 96 4.47 -1.15 9.08
N GLY A 97 4.24 -2.06 8.12
CA GLY A 97 2.93 -2.31 7.52
C GLY A 97 1.85 -2.68 8.54
N ALA A 98 2.20 -3.47 9.56
CA ALA A 98 1.29 -3.82 10.66
C ALA A 98 0.88 -2.63 11.52
N LEU A 99 1.52 -1.45 11.38
CA LEU A 99 1.14 -0.20 12.04
C LEU A 99 0.00 0.54 11.33
N GLN A 100 -0.52 0.05 10.20
CA GLN A 100 -1.67 0.66 9.54
C GLN A 100 -2.89 0.93 10.48
N PRO A 101 -3.26 0.03 11.42
CA PRO A 101 -4.35 0.29 12.36
C PRO A 101 -4.08 1.46 13.30
N LEU A 102 -2.82 1.72 13.66
CA LEU A 102 -2.44 2.91 14.42
C LEU A 102 -2.71 4.17 13.63
N PHE A 103 -2.21 4.25 12.39
CA PHE A 103 -2.45 5.43 11.55
C PHE A 103 -3.95 5.64 11.34
N THR A 104 -4.72 4.54 11.20
CA THR A 104 -6.17 4.58 11.11
C THR A 104 -6.80 5.18 12.37
N ALA A 105 -6.40 4.72 13.56
CA ALA A 105 -6.89 5.23 14.84
C ALA A 105 -6.48 6.70 15.05
N LEU A 106 -5.25 7.06 14.70
CA LEU A 106 -4.74 8.42 14.79
C LEU A 106 -5.55 9.36 13.91
N ILE A 107 -5.78 9.01 12.64
CA ILE A 107 -6.61 9.81 11.74
C ILE A 107 -8.06 9.91 12.28
N ALA A 108 -8.61 8.81 12.80
CA ALA A 108 -9.95 8.82 13.36
C ALA A 108 -10.10 9.79 14.55
N VAL A 109 -9.11 9.89 15.42
CA VAL A 109 -9.13 10.80 16.59
C VAL A 109 -8.76 12.22 16.19
N ALA A 110 -7.65 12.39 15.47
CA ALA A 110 -7.06 13.70 15.20
C ALA A 110 -7.77 14.47 14.06
N VAL A 111 -8.22 13.75 13.03
CA VAL A 111 -8.82 14.36 11.83
C VAL A 111 -10.34 14.23 11.84
N LEU A 112 -10.87 13.07 12.23
CA LEU A 112 -12.32 12.83 12.24
C LEU A 112 -12.98 13.15 13.59
N HIS A 113 -12.19 13.55 14.60
CA HIS A 113 -12.64 13.88 15.96
C HIS A 113 -13.54 12.80 16.60
N LYS A 114 -13.31 11.53 16.25
CA LYS A 114 -14.06 10.40 16.81
C LYS A 114 -13.44 9.94 18.12
N ARG A 115 -14.30 9.58 19.07
CA ARG A 115 -13.87 8.93 20.33
C ARG A 115 -13.65 7.44 20.09
N LEU A 116 -12.46 6.94 20.42
CA LEU A 116 -12.17 5.51 20.40
C LEU A 116 -12.67 4.84 21.68
N SER A 117 -13.19 3.62 21.56
CA SER A 117 -13.59 2.82 22.72
C SER A 117 -12.38 2.39 23.55
N ARG A 118 -12.59 2.09 24.84
CA ARG A 118 -11.54 1.51 25.71
C ARG A 118 -10.98 0.20 25.15
N THR A 119 -11.83 -0.62 24.52
CA THR A 119 -11.42 -1.86 23.86
C THR A 119 -10.50 -1.61 22.66
N THR A 120 -10.71 -0.52 21.92
CA THR A 120 -9.82 -0.13 20.80
C THR A 120 -8.44 0.28 21.31
N TYR A 121 -8.38 1.06 22.40
CA TYR A 121 -7.09 1.42 23.02
C TYR A 121 -6.33 0.20 23.53
N LEU A 122 -7.01 -0.76 24.17
CA LEU A 122 -6.38 -2.00 24.61
C LEU A 122 -5.87 -2.84 23.44
N GLY A 123 -6.67 -3.00 22.38
CA GLY A 123 -6.25 -3.69 21.16
C GLY A 123 -5.06 -3.02 20.48
N LEU A 124 -5.03 -1.68 20.48
CA LEU A 124 -3.90 -0.91 19.96
C LEU A 124 -2.63 -1.13 20.80
N ALA A 125 -2.73 -1.05 22.14
CA ALA A 125 -1.61 -1.30 23.05
C ALA A 125 -1.06 -2.72 22.90
N LEU A 126 -1.93 -3.73 22.80
CA LEU A 126 -1.54 -5.12 22.55
C LEU A 126 -0.87 -5.29 21.18
N GLY A 127 -1.43 -4.68 20.13
CA GLY A 127 -0.85 -4.70 18.78
C GLY A 127 0.56 -4.08 18.74
N PHE A 128 0.73 -2.92 19.39
CA PHE A 128 2.04 -2.30 19.55
C PHE A 128 3.01 -3.14 20.36
N GLY A 129 2.58 -3.73 21.47
CA GLY A 129 3.40 -4.64 22.25
C GLY A 129 3.92 -5.78 21.38
N GLY A 130 3.04 -6.39 20.59
CA GLY A 130 3.41 -7.43 19.62
C GLY A 130 4.43 -6.95 18.59
N VAL A 131 4.20 -5.79 17.96
CA VAL A 131 5.15 -5.22 16.98
C VAL A 131 6.50 -4.93 17.64
N ALA A 132 6.53 -4.31 18.83
CA ALA A 132 7.76 -4.00 19.55
C ALA A 132 8.57 -5.26 19.89
N LEU A 133 7.89 -6.33 20.36
CA LEU A 133 8.53 -7.61 20.66
C LEU A 133 9.18 -8.27 19.43
N VAL A 134 8.57 -8.13 18.25
CA VAL A 134 9.15 -8.67 17.00
C VAL A 134 10.23 -7.74 16.43
N LEU A 135 10.11 -6.43 16.62
CA LEU A 135 11.05 -5.43 16.10
C LEU A 135 12.36 -5.41 16.89
N LEU A 136 12.31 -5.54 18.22
CA LEU A 136 13.48 -5.35 19.09
C LEU A 136 14.69 -6.24 18.72
N PRO A 137 14.54 -7.56 18.49
CA PRO A 137 15.66 -8.41 18.06
C PRO A 137 16.15 -8.10 16.64
N ARG A 138 15.25 -7.61 15.77
CA ARG A 138 15.58 -7.22 14.40
C ARG A 138 16.35 -5.91 14.34
N LEU A 139 16.06 -4.97 15.25
CA LEU A 139 16.82 -3.73 15.39
C LEU A 139 18.24 -3.97 15.92
N GLN A 140 18.41 -4.95 16.80
CA GLN A 140 19.72 -5.33 17.34
C GLN A 140 20.64 -5.99 16.32
N THR A 141 20.08 -6.55 15.24
CA THR A 141 20.80 -7.32 14.21
C THR A 141 20.83 -6.62 12.85
N ALA A 142 20.13 -5.50 12.69
CA ALA A 142 20.11 -4.75 11.46
C ALA A 142 21.32 -3.81 11.35
N ASP A 143 21.91 -3.74 10.16
CA ASP A 143 22.96 -2.76 9.85
C ASP A 143 22.48 -1.34 10.10
N ALA A 144 23.32 -0.52 10.76
CA ALA A 144 22.96 0.84 11.16
C ALA A 144 22.52 1.74 9.97
N GLY A 145 23.03 1.48 8.76
CA GLY A 145 22.63 2.20 7.54
C GLY A 145 21.21 1.85 7.05
N ALA A 146 20.77 0.60 7.23
CA ALA A 146 19.45 0.12 6.81
C ALA A 146 18.30 0.67 7.67
N LEU A 147 18.63 1.18 8.86
CA LEU A 147 17.69 1.83 9.80
C LEU A 147 17.87 3.35 9.86
N SER A 148 18.49 3.95 8.84
CA SER A 148 18.62 5.40 8.78
C SER A 148 17.24 6.07 8.88
N LEU A 149 17.18 7.18 9.62
CA LEU A 149 15.93 7.91 9.87
C LEU A 149 15.15 8.24 8.58
N PRO A 150 15.78 8.67 7.47
CA PRO A 150 15.06 8.92 6.22
C PRO A 150 14.35 7.68 5.66
N VAL A 151 15.00 6.51 5.70
CA VAL A 151 14.43 5.25 5.19
C VAL A 151 13.21 4.84 6.00
N VAL A 152 13.30 4.95 7.33
CA VAL A 152 12.18 4.63 8.24
C VAL A 152 11.01 5.60 8.04
N LEU A 153 11.29 6.90 7.86
CA LEU A 153 10.25 7.91 7.60
C LEU A 153 9.54 7.66 6.26
N VAL A 154 10.27 7.29 5.22
CA VAL A 154 9.69 6.93 3.91
C VAL A 154 8.82 5.68 4.03
N ALA A 155 9.30 4.64 4.72
CA ALA A 155 8.53 3.43 4.97
C ALA A 155 7.25 3.70 5.79
N ALA A 156 7.34 4.50 6.86
CA ALA A 156 6.17 4.88 7.65
C ALA A 156 5.19 5.73 6.83
N GLY A 157 5.70 6.68 6.03
CA GLY A 157 4.92 7.51 5.12
C GLY A 157 4.16 6.70 4.07
N SER A 158 4.75 5.59 3.59
CA SER A 158 4.08 4.70 2.64
C SER A 158 2.87 3.98 3.27
N ILE A 159 2.95 3.61 4.55
CA ILE A 159 1.82 3.01 5.27
C ILE A 159 0.75 4.04 5.61
N LEU A 160 1.15 5.28 5.89
CA LEU A 160 0.21 6.39 6.01
C LEU A 160 -0.54 6.62 4.68
N ALA A 161 0.17 6.60 3.55
CA ALA A 161 -0.44 6.70 2.22
C ALA A 161 -1.43 5.56 1.97
N LEU A 162 -1.08 4.31 2.30
CA LEU A 162 -2.02 3.17 2.24
C LEU A 162 -3.26 3.40 3.11
N THR A 163 -3.06 3.93 4.31
CA THR A 163 -4.15 4.21 5.26
C THR A 163 -5.13 5.24 4.69
N VAL A 164 -4.62 6.40 4.27
CA VAL A 164 -5.43 7.47 3.66
C VAL A 164 -6.09 6.97 2.37
N GLY A 165 -5.34 6.27 1.52
CA GLY A 165 -5.85 5.68 0.29
C GLY A 165 -7.02 4.72 0.52
N SER A 166 -6.95 3.88 1.56
CA SER A 166 -8.05 2.99 1.92
C SER A 166 -9.31 3.73 2.38
N MET A 167 -9.15 4.91 2.99
CA MET A 167 -10.27 5.78 3.36
C MET A 167 -10.85 6.47 2.13
N VAL A 168 -10.00 6.94 1.21
CA VAL A 168 -10.40 7.52 -0.09
C VAL A 168 -11.19 6.49 -0.91
N GLN A 169 -10.72 5.23 -0.97
CA GLN A 169 -11.40 4.14 -1.67
C GLN A 169 -12.79 3.82 -1.08
N LYS A 170 -12.95 3.97 0.24
CA LYS A 170 -14.24 3.78 0.93
C LYS A 170 -15.20 4.96 0.79
N SER A 171 -14.75 6.08 0.22
CA SER A 171 -15.61 7.24 -0.06
C SER A 171 -16.72 6.88 -1.06
N PRO A 172 -17.93 7.45 -0.94
CA PRO A 172 -19.00 7.25 -1.93
C PRO A 172 -18.57 7.55 -3.37
N LEU A 173 -17.64 8.48 -3.57
CA LEU A 173 -17.14 8.89 -4.88
C LEU A 173 -16.22 7.85 -5.54
N ALA A 174 -15.64 6.94 -4.76
CA ALA A 174 -14.79 5.84 -5.21
C ALA A 174 -15.50 4.47 -5.14
N THR A 175 -16.83 4.47 -5.06
CA THR A 175 -17.63 3.24 -5.15
C THR A 175 -17.96 2.88 -6.60
N GLY A 176 -17.95 1.59 -6.91
CA GLY A 176 -18.24 1.07 -8.25
C GLY A 176 -18.01 -0.44 -8.33
N ASP A 177 -18.22 -1.01 -9.52
CA ASP A 177 -17.87 -2.41 -9.78
C ASP A 177 -16.37 -2.61 -9.57
N LEU A 178 -15.99 -3.70 -8.90
CA LEU A 178 -14.59 -3.97 -8.56
C LEU A 178 -13.68 -3.96 -9.79
N ARG A 179 -14.15 -4.45 -10.95
CA ARG A 179 -13.34 -4.59 -12.16
C ARG A 179 -13.01 -3.23 -12.76
N SER A 180 -14.04 -2.41 -13.03
CA SER A 180 -13.87 -1.07 -13.61
C SER A 180 -13.20 -0.11 -12.63
N ALA A 181 -13.54 -0.19 -11.33
CA ALA A 181 -12.90 0.60 -10.29
C ALA A 181 -11.41 0.25 -10.14
N SER A 182 -11.05 -1.04 -10.18
CA SER A 182 -9.65 -1.47 -10.11
C SER A 182 -8.87 -1.06 -11.36
N ALA A 183 -9.46 -1.14 -12.55
CA ALA A 183 -8.83 -0.68 -13.78
C ALA A 183 -8.35 0.78 -13.65
N VAL A 184 -9.25 1.69 -13.24
CA VAL A 184 -8.95 3.13 -13.07
C VAL A 184 -8.00 3.37 -11.90
N GLN A 185 -8.18 2.71 -10.76
CA GLN A 185 -7.26 2.85 -9.63
C GLN A 185 -5.82 2.49 -10.00
N ASN A 186 -5.63 1.37 -10.72
CA ASN A 186 -4.28 0.96 -11.13
C ASN A 186 -3.66 1.95 -12.12
N VAL A 187 -4.44 2.68 -12.93
CA VAL A 187 -3.90 3.80 -13.73
C VAL A 187 -3.33 4.89 -12.83
N GLY A 188 -4.03 5.26 -11.75
CA GLY A 188 -3.51 6.22 -10.77
C GLY A 188 -2.19 5.77 -10.13
N ALA A 189 -2.04 4.48 -9.88
CA ALA A 189 -0.79 3.89 -9.40
C ALA A 189 0.33 4.03 -10.45
N VAL A 190 0.07 3.66 -11.71
CA VAL A 190 1.03 3.77 -12.82
C VAL A 190 1.52 5.21 -12.97
N LEU A 191 0.61 6.20 -12.94
CA LEU A 191 1.00 7.61 -13.07
C LEU A 191 2.01 8.04 -12.01
N VAL A 192 1.75 7.69 -10.74
CA VAL A 192 2.66 8.04 -9.65
C VAL A 192 3.98 7.27 -9.74
N LEU A 193 3.92 5.97 -10.03
CA LEU A 193 5.10 5.13 -10.12
C LEU A 193 6.00 5.55 -11.28
N SER A 194 5.44 5.85 -12.45
CA SER A 194 6.20 6.37 -13.58
C SER A 194 6.81 7.73 -13.26
N ALA A 195 6.08 8.62 -12.59
CA ALA A 195 6.64 9.90 -12.15
C ALA A 195 7.81 9.73 -11.16
N MET A 196 7.68 8.80 -10.22
CA MET A 196 8.77 8.45 -9.29
C MET A 196 9.94 7.80 -10.01
N ALA A 197 9.70 6.92 -10.97
CA ALA A 197 10.74 6.28 -11.77
C ALA A 197 11.53 7.31 -12.60
N LEU A 198 10.85 8.30 -13.17
CA LEU A 198 11.51 9.38 -13.91
C LEU A 198 12.30 10.34 -12.99
N ALA A 199 11.83 10.58 -11.77
CA ALA A 199 12.46 11.51 -10.83
C ALA A 199 13.60 10.88 -10.01
N PHE A 200 13.48 9.60 -9.66
CA PHE A 200 14.35 8.92 -8.69
C PHE A 200 14.88 7.56 -9.17
N GLY A 201 14.34 7.03 -10.27
CA GLY A 201 14.70 5.71 -10.76
C GLY A 201 16.10 5.69 -11.35
N GLN A 202 16.77 4.56 -11.23
CA GLN A 202 18.03 4.31 -11.93
C GLN A 202 17.79 3.30 -13.07
N PRO A 203 18.23 3.60 -14.31
CA PRO A 203 18.01 2.71 -15.46
C PRO A 203 18.75 1.37 -15.33
#